data_AF-A0A6G3XAA6-F1
#
_entry.id   AF-A0A6G3XAA6-F1
#
_cell.length_a   1.000
_cell.length_b   1.000
_cell.length_c   1.000
_cell.angle_alpha   90.00
_cell.angle_beta   90.00
_cell.angle_gamma   90.00
#
_symmetry.space_group_name_H-M   'P 1'
#
loop_
_entity.id
_entity.type
_entity.pdbx_description
1 polymer ?
#
loop_
_entity_poly.entity_id
_entity_poly.type
_entity_poly.pdbx_seq_one_letter_code
_entity_poly.pdbx_strand_id
1 'polypeptide(L)'
;RRMLFFVLPGAAAKASELVRGLGWNAEAIDLTGRGEGCYVAAPPTRVGSRGAVQWARKPTRANRWLPEVDELISPLAYACAREAADARTRVP
;
A
#
# COMPACT_ATOMS: atom_id res chain seq x y z
N ARG A 1 9.94 6.03 3.88
CA ARG A 1 9.66 4.64 4.35
C ARG A 1 8.50 4.10 3.52
N ARG A 2 8.56 2.88 2.99
CA ARG A 2 7.45 2.26 2.24
C ARG A 2 6.77 1.19 3.09
N MET A 3 5.43 1.17 3.07
CA MET A 3 4.63 0.15 3.74
C MET A 3 3.87 -0.65 2.67
N LEU A 4 3.72 -1.96 2.90
CA LEU A 4 3.02 -2.87 1.99
C LEU A 4 1.85 -3.48 2.74
N PHE A 5 0.72 -3.61 2.06
CA PHE A 5 -0.50 -4.22 2.58
C PHE A 5 -0.90 -5.36 1.65
N PHE A 6 -1.24 -6.51 2.22
CA PHE A 6 -1.82 -7.63 1.49
C PHE A 6 -3.33 -7.53 1.54
N VAL A 7 -3.95 -7.75 0.38
CA VAL A 7 -5.39 -7.73 0.12
C VAL A 7 -5.73 -8.94 -0.73
N LEU A 8 -7.01 -9.22 -0.92
CA LEU A 8 -7.45 -10.33 -1.74
C LEU A 8 -6.91 -10.26 -3.19
N PRO A 9 -6.69 -11.42 -3.85
CA PRO A 9 -6.25 -11.48 -5.24
C PRO A 9 -7.13 -10.65 -6.18
N GLY A 10 -6.53 -10.06 -7.21
CA GLY A 10 -7.23 -9.19 -8.17
C GLY A 10 -7.40 -7.73 -7.72
N ALA A 11 -7.12 -7.40 -6.46
CA ALA A 11 -7.17 -6.03 -5.93
C ALA A 11 -6.29 -5.03 -6.71
N ALA A 12 -5.10 -5.45 -7.14
CA ALA A 12 -4.16 -4.57 -7.84
C ALA A 12 -4.76 -3.99 -9.14
N ALA A 13 -5.62 -4.74 -9.83
CA ALA A 13 -6.28 -4.28 -11.05
C ALA A 13 -7.34 -3.19 -10.79
N LYS A 14 -7.93 -3.16 -9.59
CA LYS A 14 -8.98 -2.22 -9.20
C LYS A 14 -8.44 -0.97 -8.51
N ALA A 15 -7.26 -1.06 -7.90
CA ALA A 15 -6.71 -0.03 -7.00
C ALA A 15 -6.69 1.38 -7.61
N SER A 16 -6.17 1.53 -8.83
CA SER A 16 -6.07 2.85 -9.48
C SER A 16 -7.44 3.49 -9.75
N GLU A 17 -8.44 2.68 -10.09
CA GLU A 17 -9.81 3.17 -10.32
C GLU A 17 -10.48 3.58 -9.02
N LEU A 18 -10.33 2.80 -7.96
CA LEU A 18 -10.87 3.14 -6.64
C LEU A 18 -10.28 4.45 -6.10
N VAL A 19 -8.97 4.64 -6.24
CA VAL A 19 -8.30 5.89 -5.84
C VAL A 19 -8.78 7.07 -6.68
N ARG A 20 -8.99 6.86 -7.98
CA ARG A 20 -9.59 7.86 -8.86
C ARG A 20 -11.00 8.24 -8.41
N GLY A 21 -11.80 7.26 -7.98
CA GLY A 21 -13.13 7.50 -7.39
C GLY A 21 -13.10 8.36 -6.12
N LEU A 22 -11.97 8.38 -5.39
CA LEU A 22 -11.73 9.23 -4.23
C LEU A 22 -11.19 10.63 -4.59
N GLY A 23 -11.01 10.93 -5.87
CA GLY A 23 -10.52 12.23 -6.34
C GLY A 23 -9.00 12.38 -6.38
N TRP A 24 -8.23 11.28 -6.25
CA TRP A 24 -6.78 11.30 -6.34
C TRP A 24 -6.27 10.52 -7.56
N ASN A 25 -5.06 10.86 -8.01
CA ASN A 25 -4.29 10.00 -8.91
C ASN A 25 -3.35 9.12 -8.05
N ALA A 26 -3.44 7.80 -8.21
CA ALA A 26 -2.70 6.83 -7.39
C ALA A 26 -1.17 7.00 -7.49
N GLU A 27 -0.64 7.22 -8.70
CA GLU A 27 0.80 7.43 -8.90
C GLU A 27 1.27 8.75 -8.29
N ALA A 28 0.45 9.81 -8.38
CA ALA A 28 0.76 11.12 -7.82
C ALA A 28 0.84 11.16 -6.29
N ILE A 29 0.35 10.11 -5.61
CA ILE A 29 0.41 9.94 -4.16
C ILE A 29 1.29 8.74 -3.73
N ASP A 30 2.09 8.16 -4.64
CA ASP A 30 2.93 6.97 -4.40
C ASP A 30 2.14 5.75 -3.86
N LEU A 31 0.88 5.59 -4.29
CA LEU A 31 0.05 4.41 -3.99
C LEU A 31 0.05 3.48 -5.20
N THR A 32 0.63 2.27 -5.06
CA THR A 32 0.80 1.32 -6.17
C THR A 32 0.28 -0.06 -5.81
N GLY A 33 -0.62 -0.60 -6.64
CA GLY A 33 -1.02 -2.01 -6.59
C GLY A 33 0.06 -2.91 -7.15
N ARG A 34 0.42 -3.99 -6.43
CA ARG A 34 1.33 -5.04 -6.91
C ARG A 34 0.52 -6.32 -7.13
N GLY A 35 0.37 -6.70 -8.39
CA GLY A 35 -0.42 -7.85 -8.81
C GLY A 35 0.42 -9.09 -9.08
N GLU A 36 -0.15 -10.01 -9.87
CA GLU A 36 0.52 -11.21 -10.35
C GLU A 36 1.85 -10.87 -11.06
N GLY A 37 2.86 -11.74 -10.90
CA GLY A 37 4.21 -11.53 -11.42
C GLY A 37 5.07 -10.52 -10.64
N CYS A 38 4.50 -9.77 -9.70
CA CYS A 38 5.28 -8.93 -8.79
C CYS A 38 5.78 -9.75 -7.59
N TYR A 39 7.00 -9.46 -7.16
CA TYR A 39 7.59 -10.03 -5.95
C TYR A 39 7.85 -8.94 -4.91
N VAL A 40 7.66 -9.30 -3.65
CA VAL A 40 8.00 -8.47 -2.48
C VAL A 40 8.78 -9.31 -1.48
N ALA A 41 9.70 -8.70 -0.74
CA ALA A 41 10.40 -9.40 0.32
C ALA A 41 9.40 -9.79 1.43
N ALA A 42 9.40 -11.06 1.83
CA ALA A 42 8.50 -11.57 2.85
C ALA A 42 8.91 -11.09 4.26
N PRO A 43 8.08 -10.35 5.01
CA PRO A 43 8.42 -9.96 6.38
C PRO A 43 8.42 -11.16 7.36
N PRO A 44 9.29 -11.19 8.40
CA PRO A 44 10.36 -10.24 8.68
C PRO A 44 11.61 -10.55 7.84
N THR A 45 12.04 -9.62 6.99
CA THR A 45 13.26 -9.77 6.20
C THR A 45 14.12 -8.52 6.31
N ARG A 46 15.41 -8.71 6.60
CA ARG A 46 16.44 -7.64 6.58
C ARG A 46 17.15 -7.50 5.25
N VAL A 47 16.93 -8.43 4.33
CA VAL A 47 17.59 -8.53 3.02
C VAL A 47 16.77 -7.82 1.94
N GLY A 48 17.38 -6.90 1.22
CA GLY A 48 16.76 -6.20 0.08
C GLY A 48 17.16 -4.73 -0.04
N SER A 49 17.03 -4.16 -1.23
CA SER A 49 17.50 -2.80 -1.56
C SER A 49 16.70 -1.64 -0.93
N ARG A 50 15.70 -1.93 -0.08
CA ARG A 50 14.75 -0.93 0.45
C ARG A 50 14.60 -0.94 1.98
N GLY A 51 15.50 -1.63 2.68
CA GLY A 51 15.52 -1.70 4.15
C GLY A 51 14.66 -2.83 4.73
N ALA A 52 14.60 -2.90 6.07
CA ALA A 52 13.93 -3.97 6.77
C ALA A 52 12.41 -3.96 6.50
N VAL A 53 11.89 -5.11 6.06
CA VAL A 53 10.45 -5.33 5.88
C VAL A 53 9.91 -6.02 7.12
N GLN A 54 8.91 -5.40 7.75
CA GLN A 54 8.24 -5.88 8.97
C GLN A 54 6.73 -5.89 8.76
N TRP A 55 6.02 -6.72 9.54
CA TRP A 55 4.57 -6.70 9.59
C TRP A 55 4.08 -5.47 10.34
N ALA A 56 3.19 -4.66 9.74
CA ALA A 56 2.46 -3.64 10.48
C ALA A 56 1.58 -4.30 11.56
N ARG A 57 0.93 -5.42 11.20
CA ARG A 57 0.26 -6.34 12.12
C ARG A 57 0.63 -7.76 11.72
N LYS A 58 1.28 -8.52 12.61
CA LYS A 58 1.69 -9.89 12.29
C LYS A 58 0.47 -10.78 12.00
N PRO A 59 0.55 -11.70 11.02
CA PRO A 59 -0.47 -12.73 10.83
C PRO A 59 -0.58 -13.60 12.08
N THR A 60 -1.81 -13.89 12.47
CA THR A 60 -2.24 -14.76 13.56
C THR A 60 -3.45 -15.55 13.09
N ARG A 61 -3.87 -16.56 13.85
CA ARG A 61 -5.10 -17.31 13.51
C ARG A 61 -6.35 -16.42 13.41
N ALA A 62 -6.37 -15.29 14.14
CA ALA A 62 -7.49 -14.36 14.22
C ALA A 62 -7.57 -13.37 13.03
N ASN A 63 -6.48 -13.13 12.29
CA ASN A 63 -6.42 -12.20 11.16
C ASN A 63 -5.77 -12.85 9.93
N ARG A 64 -6.05 -14.15 9.72
CA ARG A 64 -5.51 -14.93 8.60
C ARG A 64 -6.16 -14.59 7.26
N TRP A 65 -7.34 -13.98 7.29
CA TRP A 65 -8.08 -13.58 6.10
C TRP A 65 -7.56 -12.22 5.63
N LEU A 66 -7.30 -12.12 4.33
CA LEU A 66 -6.90 -10.86 3.72
C LEU A 66 -8.16 -9.98 3.55
N PRO A 67 -8.05 -8.67 3.81
CA PRO A 67 -9.14 -7.74 3.56
C PRO A 67 -9.37 -7.56 2.06
N GLU A 68 -10.58 -7.13 1.71
CA GLU A 68 -10.88 -6.60 0.39
C GLU A 68 -10.15 -5.27 0.18
N VAL A 69 -9.90 -4.90 -1.07
CA VAL A 69 -9.22 -3.62 -1.37
C VAL A 69 -10.07 -2.42 -0.96
N ASP A 70 -11.39 -2.52 -1.10
CA ASP A 70 -12.33 -1.43 -0.80
C ASP A 70 -12.32 -1.06 0.69
N GLU A 71 -12.03 -2.02 1.58
CA GLU A 71 -11.91 -1.81 3.02
C GLU A 71 -10.68 -0.97 3.39
N LEU A 72 -9.63 -0.98 2.56
CA LEU A 72 -8.36 -0.32 2.84
C LEU A 72 -8.08 0.88 1.94
N ILE A 73 -8.72 0.98 0.77
CA ILE A 73 -8.29 1.96 -0.25
C ILE A 73 -8.45 3.40 0.23
N SER A 74 -9.55 3.72 0.93
CA SER A 74 -9.82 5.05 1.47
C SER A 74 -8.78 5.53 2.49
N PRO A 75 -8.49 4.79 3.58
CA PRO A 75 -7.46 5.23 4.53
C PRO A 75 -6.05 5.23 3.92
N LEU A 76 -5.73 4.29 3.02
CA LEU A 76 -4.42 4.27 2.36
C LEU A 76 -4.24 5.48 1.43
N ALA A 77 -5.24 5.79 0.61
CA ALA A 77 -5.19 6.93 -0.31
C ALA A 77 -5.07 8.25 0.47
N TYR A 78 -5.81 8.41 1.58
CA TYR A 78 -5.69 9.58 2.44
C TYR A 78 -4.28 9.72 3.03
N ALA A 79 -3.72 8.66 3.61
CA ALA A 79 -2.38 8.69 4.21
C ALA A 79 -1.30 9.02 3.16
N CYS A 80 -1.37 8.37 2.00
CA CYS A 80 -0.49 8.63 0.86
C CYS A 80 -0.61 10.08 0.35
N ALA A 81 -1.83 10.59 0.18
CA ALA A 81 -2.07 11.97 -0.25
C ALA A 81 -1.54 12.99 0.76
N ARG A 82 -1.71 12.71 2.06
CA ARG A 82 -1.19 13.55 3.14
C ARG A 82 0.34 13.60 3.13
N GLU A 83 1.00 12.45 3.03
CA GLU A 83 2.46 12.38 2.93
C GLU A 83 2.98 13.08 1.67
N ALA A 84 2.29 12.94 0.53
CA ALA A 84 2.64 13.64 -0.70
C ALA A 84 2.48 15.16 -0.59
N ALA A 85 1.44 15.64 0.10
CA ALA A 85 1.26 17.06 0.39
C ALA A 85 2.36 17.59 1.32
N ASP A 86 2.66 16.87 2.40
CA ASP A 86 3.72 17.24 3.35
C ASP A 86 5.12 17.19 2.70
N ALA A 87 5.33 16.32 1.70
CA ALA A 87 6.56 16.30 0.92
C ALA A 87 6.69 17.55 0.03
N ARG A 88 5.60 18.01 -0.59
CA ARG A 88 5.61 19.23 -1.43
C ARG A 88 5.91 20.48 -0.63
N THR A 89 5.44 20.59 0.62
CA THR A 89 5.71 21.75 1.48
C THR A 89 7.14 21.78 2.04
N ARG A 90 7.83 20.64 2.05
CA ARG A 90 9.23 20.52 2.50
C ARG A 90 10.24 20.82 1.39
N VAL A 91 9.83 20.81 0.14
CA VAL A 91 10.69 21.21 -0.99
C VAL A 91 10.63 22.74 -1.09
N PRO A 92 11.76 23.46 -0.91
CA PRO A 92 11.80 24.93 -1.02
C PRO A 92 11.57 25.43 -2.45
#